data_AF-A0A0B3A950-F1
#
_entry.id   AF-A0A0B3A950-F1
#
_cell.length_a   1.000
_cell.length_b   1.000
_cell.length_c   1.000
_cell.angle_alpha   90.00
_cell.angle_beta   90.00
_cell.angle_gamma   90.00
#
_symmetry.space_group_name_H-M   'P 1'
#
loop_
_entity.id
_entity.type
_entity.pdbx_description
1 polymer ?
#
loop_
_entity_poly.entity_id
_entity_poly.type
_entity_poly.pdbx_seq_one_letter_code
_entity_poly.pdbx_strand_id
1 'polypeptide(L)'
;MKKLLYAIAAVFVLAISVVSAASVEPVYMEGNPDCEDLGFDNEYKIDPPAGGIFFDGAITTILDSQFDWSSTFGMDAVIAKGGPNANVYYYDPASFGDTDLTSPTNPANGKPYDLSHMTFCWDDGGNDVPEFGVIAAMTVLGGAGYFIYRKRK
;
A
#
# COMPACT_ATOMS: atom_id res chain seq x y z
N MET A 1 -38.84 24.91 -43.98
CA MET A 1 -38.65 25.50 -42.64
C MET A 1 -37.77 24.56 -41.81
N LYS A 2 -36.44 24.67 -41.92
CA LYS A 2 -35.50 24.94 -40.82
C LYS A 2 -35.84 24.27 -39.48
N LYS A 3 -35.11 23.21 -39.09
CA LYS A 3 -34.36 22.98 -37.82
C LYS A 3 -33.43 21.77 -38.05
N LEU A 4 -32.19 21.91 -38.52
CA LEU A 4 -30.96 22.22 -37.79
C LEU A 4 -30.75 21.36 -36.50
N LEU A 5 -29.76 20.47 -36.58
CA LEU A 5 -28.80 20.02 -35.54
C LEU A 5 -29.34 19.04 -34.47
N TYR A 6 -28.58 18.12 -33.85
CA TYR A 6 -27.15 18.02 -33.56
C TYR A 6 -26.70 16.54 -33.56
N ALA A 7 -25.51 16.26 -34.08
CA ALA A 7 -24.78 15.04 -33.75
C ALA A 7 -24.35 15.11 -32.27
N ILE A 8 -24.67 14.10 -31.47
CA ILE A 8 -24.05 13.91 -30.16
C ILE A 8 -23.35 12.54 -30.22
N ALA A 9 -22.10 12.55 -30.68
CA ALA A 9 -21.18 11.50 -30.35
C ALA A 9 -20.93 11.63 -28.84
N ALA A 10 -21.52 10.75 -28.04
CA ALA A 10 -21.24 10.65 -26.62
C ALA A 10 -19.80 10.11 -26.47
N VAL A 11 -18.82 11.02 -26.41
CA VAL A 11 -17.47 10.67 -25.98
C VAL A 11 -17.55 10.44 -24.47
N PHE A 12 -17.70 9.17 -24.09
CA PHE A 12 -17.51 8.72 -22.72
C PHE A 12 -16.02 8.87 -22.41
N VAL A 13 -15.63 10.03 -21.89
CA VAL A 13 -14.30 10.20 -21.28
C VAL A 13 -14.33 9.37 -20.00
N LEU A 14 -13.81 8.14 -20.09
CA LEU A 14 -13.52 7.33 -18.92
C LEU A 14 -12.42 8.09 -18.16
N ALA A 15 -12.81 8.83 -17.11
CA ALA A 15 -11.85 9.36 -16.17
C ALA A 15 -11.25 8.14 -15.44
N ILE A 16 -10.11 7.67 -15.94
CA ILE A 16 -9.31 6.68 -15.24
C ILE A 16 -8.74 7.45 -14.05
N SER A 17 -9.34 7.25 -12.88
CA SER A 17 -8.74 7.71 -11.62
C SER A 17 -7.40 6.99 -11.51
N VAL A 18 -6.30 7.73 -11.73
CA VAL A 18 -4.98 7.28 -11.31
C VAL A 18 -5.02 7.21 -9.79
N VAL A 19 -5.20 6.00 -9.26
CA VAL A 19 -4.91 5.71 -7.86
C VAL A 19 -3.40 5.85 -7.73
N SER A 20 -2.93 6.95 -7.15
CA SER A 20 -1.56 7.00 -6.63
C SER A 20 -1.59 6.17 -5.35
N ALA A 21 -0.85 5.07 -5.30
CA ALA A 21 -0.42 4.54 -4.02
C ALA A 21 0.42 5.65 -3.36
N ALA A 22 0.12 6.01 -2.12
CA ALA A 22 0.92 6.96 -1.38
C ALA A 22 1.99 6.14 -0.65
N SER A 23 3.24 6.24 -1.08
CA SER A 23 4.33 5.59 -0.37
C SER A 23 4.66 6.34 0.91
N VAL A 24 4.81 5.60 2.00
CA VAL A 24 5.23 6.17 3.29
C VAL A 24 6.74 6.46 3.22
N GLU A 25 7.15 7.64 3.68
CA GLU A 25 8.58 7.94 3.82
C GLU A 25 9.19 7.08 4.94
N PRO A 26 10.33 6.40 4.71
CA PRO A 26 10.91 5.54 5.73
C PRO A 26 11.55 6.33 6.86
N VAL A 27 11.46 5.77 8.06
CA VAL A 27 12.32 6.12 9.19
C VAL A 27 13.61 5.30 9.07
N TYR A 28 14.72 6.00 8.84
CA TYR A 28 16.04 5.36 8.89
C TYR A 28 16.36 4.94 10.33
N MET A 29 16.75 3.69 10.51
CA MET A 29 17.17 3.12 11.78
C MET A 29 18.60 2.61 11.68
N GLU A 30 19.46 3.09 12.58
CA GLU A 30 20.80 2.51 12.72
C GLU A 30 20.71 1.08 13.24
N GLY A 31 21.55 0.21 12.70
CA GLY A 31 21.43 -1.21 12.99
C GLY A 31 20.18 -1.81 12.35
N ASN A 32 19.75 -2.95 12.88
CA ASN A 32 18.85 -3.85 12.18
C ASN A 32 17.79 -4.37 13.13
N PRO A 33 16.84 -3.50 13.54
CA PRO A 33 15.81 -3.89 14.46
C PRO A 33 14.95 -5.01 13.86
N ASP A 34 14.42 -5.86 14.72
CA ASP A 34 13.29 -6.74 14.41
C ASP A 34 11.96 -6.10 14.86
N CYS A 35 10.84 -6.81 14.70
CA CYS A 35 9.54 -6.26 15.08
C CYS A 35 9.39 -6.08 16.61
N GLU A 36 10.04 -6.92 17.42
CA GLU A 36 10.02 -6.82 18.88
C GLU A 36 10.75 -5.54 19.35
N ASP A 37 11.88 -5.22 18.73
CA ASP A 37 12.63 -3.96 18.96
C ASP A 37 11.78 -2.72 18.68
N LEU A 38 10.80 -2.82 17.77
CA LEU A 38 9.86 -1.74 17.44
C LEU A 38 8.59 -1.73 18.30
N GLY A 39 8.39 -2.75 19.14
CA GLY A 39 7.23 -2.89 20.02
C GLY A 39 6.02 -3.61 19.41
N PHE A 40 6.22 -4.39 18.34
CA PHE A 40 5.18 -5.24 17.75
C PHE A 40 5.29 -6.69 18.22
N ASP A 41 4.14 -7.35 18.39
CA ASP A 41 4.07 -8.71 18.94
C ASP A 41 4.36 -9.79 17.90
N ASN A 42 4.10 -9.51 16.62
CA ASN A 42 4.19 -10.48 15.55
C ASN A 42 5.12 -10.04 14.42
N GLU A 43 5.78 -11.03 13.80
CA GLU A 43 6.62 -10.82 12.64
C GLU A 43 6.45 -11.90 11.56
N TYR A 44 6.66 -11.50 10.31
CA TYR A 44 6.92 -12.42 9.21
C TYR A 44 8.08 -11.91 8.36
N LYS A 45 9.16 -12.69 8.32
CA LYS A 45 10.39 -12.35 7.61
C LYS A 45 10.51 -13.11 6.28
N ILE A 46 10.85 -12.39 5.21
CA ILE A 46 11.16 -12.95 3.89
C ILE A 46 12.68 -12.84 3.65
N ASP A 47 13.37 -13.98 3.72
CA ASP A 47 14.83 -14.10 3.58
C ASP A 47 15.17 -15.43 2.87
N PRO A 48 15.78 -15.40 1.66
CA PRO A 48 16.21 -14.21 0.92
C PRO A 48 15.02 -13.39 0.39
N PRO A 49 15.21 -12.09 0.11
CA PRO A 49 14.17 -11.26 -0.47
C PRO A 49 13.76 -11.80 -1.83
N ALA A 50 12.46 -11.99 -2.02
CA ALA A 50 11.88 -12.52 -3.24
C ALA A 50 10.48 -11.94 -3.46
N GLY A 51 10.12 -11.76 -4.73
CA GLY A 51 8.74 -11.55 -5.14
C GLY A 51 7.97 -12.88 -5.09
N GLY A 52 6.73 -12.86 -4.65
CA GLY A 52 5.94 -14.07 -4.50
C GLY A 52 4.76 -13.92 -3.54
N ILE A 53 4.22 -15.08 -3.15
CA ILE A 53 3.13 -15.19 -2.19
C ILE A 53 3.66 -15.89 -0.95
N PHE A 54 3.40 -15.30 0.21
CA PHE A 54 3.98 -15.67 1.50
C PHE A 54 2.91 -15.69 2.60
N PHE A 55 3.30 -16.21 3.77
CA PHE A 55 2.45 -16.31 4.96
C PHE A 55 1.08 -16.93 4.62
N ASP A 56 1.11 -18.17 4.12
CA ASP A 56 -0.07 -18.94 3.70
C ASP A 56 -1.03 -18.22 2.72
N GLY A 57 -0.50 -17.31 1.91
CA GLY A 57 -1.29 -16.57 0.93
C GLY A 57 -1.66 -15.16 1.33
N ALA A 58 -1.36 -14.78 2.57
CA ALA A 58 -1.79 -13.50 3.11
C ALA A 58 -0.88 -12.33 2.73
N ILE A 59 0.36 -12.55 2.29
CA ILE A 59 1.28 -11.50 1.86
C ILE A 59 1.69 -11.75 0.41
N THR A 60 1.63 -10.73 -0.44
CA THR A 60 2.16 -10.77 -1.81
C THR A 60 3.18 -9.66 -1.97
N THR A 61 4.35 -10.00 -2.52
CA THR A 61 5.43 -9.04 -2.78
C THR A 61 5.82 -9.05 -4.25
N ILE A 62 6.23 -7.88 -4.75
CA ILE A 62 6.81 -7.70 -6.09
C ILE A 62 8.19 -7.10 -5.87
N LEU A 63 9.22 -7.66 -6.52
CA LEU A 63 10.61 -7.27 -6.29
C LEU A 63 11.28 -6.87 -7.61
N ASP A 64 11.85 -5.66 -7.63
CA ASP A 64 12.77 -5.18 -8.65
C ASP A 64 13.97 -4.44 -8.01
N SER A 65 14.27 -3.19 -8.40
CA SER A 65 15.19 -2.32 -7.66
C SER A 65 14.59 -1.75 -6.37
N GLN A 66 13.27 -1.75 -6.27
CA GLN A 66 12.42 -1.43 -5.12
C GLN A 66 11.58 -2.67 -4.82
N PHE A 67 10.68 -2.58 -3.84
CA PHE A 67 9.66 -3.59 -3.68
C PHE A 67 8.29 -3.00 -3.33
N ASP A 68 7.28 -3.70 -3.82
CA ASP A 68 5.88 -3.46 -3.47
C ASP A 68 5.37 -4.63 -2.65
N TRP A 69 4.37 -4.38 -1.82
CA TRP A 69 3.70 -5.43 -1.08
C TRP A 69 2.20 -5.16 -0.96
N SER A 70 1.46 -6.24 -0.76
CA SER A 70 0.06 -6.21 -0.35
C SER A 70 -0.23 -7.34 0.62
N SER A 71 -1.26 -7.17 1.45
CA SER A 71 -1.68 -8.18 2.41
C SER A 71 -3.21 -8.27 2.56
N THR A 72 -3.69 -9.41 3.05
CA THR A 72 -5.09 -9.63 3.42
C THR A 72 -5.45 -9.12 4.81
N PHE A 73 -4.47 -8.69 5.61
CA PHE A 73 -4.67 -8.05 6.91
C PHE A 73 -3.72 -6.85 7.06
N GLY A 74 -3.98 -6.00 8.06
CA GLY A 74 -3.21 -4.79 8.30
C GLY A 74 -1.80 -5.09 8.82
N MET A 75 -0.81 -4.39 8.26
CA MET A 75 0.55 -4.33 8.80
C MET A 75 0.77 -2.97 9.44
N ASP A 76 1.40 -2.96 10.60
CA ASP A 76 1.73 -1.75 11.35
C ASP A 76 3.13 -1.24 11.01
N ALA A 77 4.02 -2.14 10.57
CA ALA A 77 5.29 -1.74 9.98
C ALA A 77 5.84 -2.73 8.95
N VAL A 78 6.70 -2.22 8.06
CA VAL A 78 7.57 -3.02 7.20
C VAL A 78 9.01 -2.55 7.38
N ILE A 79 9.91 -3.49 7.64
CA ILE A 79 11.35 -3.25 7.80
C ILE A 79 12.04 -3.69 6.52
N ALA A 80 12.65 -2.75 5.79
CA ALA A 80 13.46 -2.99 4.60
C ALA A 80 14.95 -2.87 4.96
N LYS A 81 15.62 -4.02 5.07
CA LYS A 81 16.99 -4.05 5.56
C LYS A 81 18.01 -4.08 4.42
N GLY A 82 19.06 -3.25 4.51
CA GLY A 82 20.13 -3.21 3.52
C GLY A 82 21.43 -2.66 4.10
N GLY A 83 22.55 -3.34 3.80
CA GLY A 83 23.83 -3.00 4.40
C GLY A 83 23.80 -3.13 5.94
N PRO A 84 24.39 -2.18 6.69
CA PRO A 84 24.42 -2.24 8.15
C PRO A 84 23.13 -1.77 8.84
N ASN A 85 22.19 -1.18 8.10
CA ASN A 85 21.05 -0.43 8.66
C ASN A 85 19.70 -0.89 8.07
N ALA A 86 18.60 -0.29 8.55
CA ALA A 86 17.25 -0.53 8.03
C ALA A 86 16.47 0.75 7.74
N ASN A 87 15.58 0.67 6.76
CA ASN A 87 14.48 1.61 6.59
C ASN A 87 13.23 0.97 7.20
N VAL A 88 12.52 1.70 8.05
CA VAL A 88 11.27 1.24 8.67
C VAL A 88 10.11 2.09 8.18
N TYR A 89 9.10 1.43 7.63
CA TYR A 89 7.88 2.04 7.12
C TYR A 89 6.77 1.77 8.13
N TYR A 90 6.34 2.78 8.87
CA TYR A 90 5.27 2.67 9.86
C TYR A 90 3.92 3.05 9.25
N TYR A 91 2.87 2.35 9.64
CA TYR A 91 1.51 2.58 9.17
C TYR A 91 0.58 2.79 10.37
N ASP A 92 0.06 4.02 10.51
CA ASP A 92 -1.01 4.36 11.45
C ASP A 92 -2.09 5.17 10.69
N PRO A 93 -3.26 4.57 10.41
CA PRO A 93 -3.65 3.20 10.75
C PRO A 93 -2.89 2.14 9.92
N ALA A 94 -2.98 0.86 10.35
CA ALA A 94 -2.39 -0.28 9.67
C ALA A 94 -2.71 -0.30 8.15
N SER A 95 -1.73 -0.69 7.33
CA SER A 95 -1.86 -0.73 5.87
C SER A 95 -2.05 -2.14 5.31
N PHE A 96 -2.71 -2.25 4.16
CA PHE A 96 -2.87 -3.49 3.41
C PHE A 96 -1.93 -3.57 2.20
N GLY A 97 -1.05 -2.59 2.03
CA GLY A 97 -0.05 -2.57 0.98
C GLY A 97 0.70 -1.24 0.91
N ASP A 98 1.87 -1.28 0.30
CA ASP A 98 2.65 -0.09 -0.04
C ASP A 98 3.53 -0.40 -1.26
N THR A 99 4.00 0.64 -1.94
CA THR A 99 4.77 0.55 -3.18
C THR A 99 6.04 1.39 -3.11
N ASP A 100 7.00 1.06 -3.96
CA ASP A 100 8.26 1.80 -4.11
C ASP A 100 9.12 1.81 -2.82
N LEU A 101 9.04 0.75 -2.00
CA LEU A 101 9.87 0.63 -0.80
C LEU A 101 11.31 0.32 -1.18
N THR A 102 12.24 0.87 -0.41
CA THR A 102 13.68 0.72 -0.63
C THR A 102 14.42 0.41 0.66
N SER A 103 15.55 -0.26 0.54
CA SER A 103 16.52 -0.34 1.63
C SER A 103 17.21 1.02 1.84
N PRO A 104 17.96 1.22 2.95
CA PRO A 104 18.67 2.46 3.21
C PRO A 104 19.57 2.91 2.05
N THR A 105 19.66 4.23 1.87
CA THR A 105 20.61 4.80 0.91
C THR A 105 22.04 4.60 1.41
N ASN A 106 22.89 4.04 0.55
CA ASN A 106 24.32 3.93 0.78
C ASN A 106 24.97 5.31 0.64
N PRO A 107 25.56 5.88 1.71
CA PRO A 107 26.16 7.20 1.67
C PRO A 107 27.39 7.29 0.75
N ALA A 108 28.00 6.16 0.40
CA ALA A 108 29.17 6.14 -0.47
C ALA A 108 28.84 6.40 -1.95
N ASN A 109 27.60 6.14 -2.39
CA ASN A 109 27.22 6.26 -3.81
C ASN A 109 25.84 6.88 -4.06
N GLY A 110 25.07 7.20 -3.00
CA GLY A 110 23.76 7.83 -3.11
C GLY A 110 22.66 6.93 -3.67
N LYS A 111 22.87 5.61 -3.71
CA LYS A 111 21.86 4.62 -4.14
C LYS A 111 21.45 3.73 -2.98
N PRO A 112 20.25 3.14 -2.97
CA PRO A 112 19.88 2.11 -2.00
C PRO A 112 20.92 0.98 -1.96
N TYR A 113 21.12 0.38 -0.78
CA TYR A 113 21.80 -0.91 -0.68
C TYR A 113 20.97 -1.98 -1.40
N ASP A 114 21.62 -3.10 -1.74
CA ASP A 114 20.87 -4.30 -2.09
C ASP A 114 20.03 -4.74 -0.88
N LEU A 115 18.76 -5.05 -1.13
CA LEU A 115 17.84 -5.52 -0.10
C LEU A 115 18.33 -6.87 0.44
N SER A 116 18.52 -6.95 1.75
CA SER A 116 19.01 -8.15 2.45
C SER A 116 17.88 -9.03 2.96
N HIS A 117 16.77 -8.44 3.42
CA HIS A 117 15.47 -9.08 3.67
C HIS A 117 14.43 -7.99 3.98
N MET A 118 13.17 -8.40 3.98
CA MET A 118 12.04 -7.60 4.45
C MET A 118 11.31 -8.33 5.58
N THR A 119 10.87 -7.58 6.59
CA THR A 119 10.09 -8.10 7.71
C THR A 119 8.80 -7.31 7.83
N PHE A 120 7.69 -8.02 7.98
CA PHE A 120 6.35 -7.46 8.18
C PHE A 120 5.99 -7.57 9.66
N CYS A 121 5.55 -6.48 10.27
CA CYS A 121 5.24 -6.39 11.69
C CYS A 121 3.78 -6.01 11.92
N TRP A 122 3.14 -6.64 12.91
CA TRP A 122 1.79 -6.31 13.34
C TRP A 122 1.55 -6.67 14.80
N ASP A 123 0.51 -6.10 15.41
CA ASP A 123 0.01 -6.51 16.72
C ASP A 123 -1.26 -7.40 16.63
N ASP A 124 -1.57 -8.12 17.71
CA ASP A 124 -2.81 -8.91 17.81
C ASP A 124 -4.08 -8.02 17.96
N GLY A 125 -3.89 -6.70 18.02
CA GLY A 125 -4.90 -5.67 18.20
C GLY A 125 -5.51 -5.13 16.89
N GLY A 126 -5.07 -5.61 15.71
CA GLY A 126 -5.44 -5.20 14.34
C GLY A 126 -6.93 -5.25 13.92
N ASN A 127 -7.86 -5.02 14.85
CA ASN A 127 -9.22 -4.54 14.57
C ASN A 127 -9.30 -3.01 14.47
N ASP A 128 -8.18 -2.30 14.41
CA ASP A 128 -8.17 -0.90 13.97
C ASP A 128 -8.39 -0.83 12.45
N VAL A 129 -9.52 -1.37 12.01
CA VAL A 129 -10.12 -1.01 10.73
C VAL A 129 -10.56 0.45 10.91
N PRO A 130 -9.94 1.45 10.25
CA PRO A 130 -10.57 2.75 10.19
C PRO A 130 -11.93 2.54 9.53
N GLU A 131 -13.00 2.80 10.27
CA GLU A 131 -14.41 2.63 9.87
C GLU A 131 -14.73 3.24 8.49
N PHE A 132 -13.86 4.11 7.98
CA PHE A 132 -13.99 4.81 6.70
C PHE A 132 -13.49 4.05 5.47
N GLY A 133 -12.67 2.99 5.59
CA GLY A 133 -12.13 2.26 4.44
C GLY A 133 -13.18 1.50 3.61
N VAL A 134 -14.24 1.03 4.26
CA VAL A 134 -15.35 0.31 3.59
C VAL A 134 -16.48 1.27 3.17
N ILE A 135 -16.68 2.36 3.90
CA ILE A 135 -17.77 3.32 3.62
C ILE A 135 -17.45 4.14 2.35
N ALA A 136 -16.19 4.45 2.07
CA ALA A 136 -15.82 5.17 0.84
C ALA A 136 -16.11 4.35 -0.43
N ALA A 137 -15.86 3.04 -0.43
CA ALA A 137 -16.16 2.18 -1.58
C ALA A 137 -17.68 1.98 -1.78
N MET A 138 -18.45 1.88 -0.69
CA MET A 138 -19.91 1.71 -0.75
C MET A 138 -20.67 3.02 -1.02
N THR A 139 -20.14 4.19 -0.64
CA THR A 139 -20.80 5.48 -0.92
C THR A 139 -20.62 5.94 -2.36
N VAL A 140 -19.57 5.50 -3.07
CA VAL A 140 -19.40 5.76 -4.51
C VAL A 140 -20.43 5.00 -5.36
N LEU A 141 -20.85 3.80 -4.96
CA LEU A 141 -21.91 3.05 -5.66
C LEU A 141 -23.33 3.40 -5.16
N GLY A 142 -23.50 3.64 -3.86
CA GLY A 142 -24.79 3.99 -3.25
C GLY A 142 -25.26 5.41 -3.58
N GLY A 143 -24.33 6.38 -3.66
CA GLY A 143 -24.63 7.77 -3.99
C GLY A 143 -25.16 7.91 -5.42
N ALA A 144 -24.51 7.28 -6.40
CA ALA A 144 -24.97 7.28 -7.79
C ALA A 144 -26.36 6.62 -7.94
N GLY A 145 -26.59 5.49 -7.26
CA GLY A 145 -27.89 4.80 -7.26
C GLY A 145 -29.03 5.63 -6.65
N TYR A 146 -28.78 6.30 -5.52
CA TYR A 146 -29.76 7.13 -4.84
C TYR A 146 -30.14 8.40 -5.64
N PHE A 147 -29.16 9.06 -6.27
CA PHE A 147 -29.41 10.21 -7.14
C PHE A 147 -30.21 9.84 -8.40
N ILE A 148 -29.98 8.66 -8.98
CA ILE A 148 -30.73 8.17 -10.14
C ILE A 148 -32.17 7.81 -9.75
N TYR A 149 -32.40 7.23 -8.56
CA TYR A 149 -33.74 6.88 -8.08
C TYR A 149 -34.60 8.12 -7.81
N ARG A 150 -34.04 9.15 -7.16
CA ARG A 150 -34.80 10.36 -6.79
C ARG A 150 -35.18 11.26 -7.97
N LYS A 151 -34.47 11.15 -9.11
CA LYS A 151 -34.79 11.91 -10.34
C LYS A 151 -35.90 11.26 -11.18
N ARG A 152 -36.31 10.03 -10.85
CA ARG A 152 -37.35 9.26 -11.58
C ARG A 152 -38.72 9.28 -10.90
N LYS A 153 -38.88 9.98 -9.78
CA LYS A 153 -40.15 10.16 -9.08
C LYS A 153 -40.52 11.63 -9.07
#